data_AF-A0A2W5N689-F1
#
_entry.id   AF-A0A2W5N689-F1
#
_cell.length_a   1.000
_cell.length_b   1.000
_cell.length_c   1.000
_cell.angle_alpha   90.00
_cell.angle_beta   90.00
_cell.angle_gamma   90.00
#
_symmetry.space_group_name_H-M   'P 1'
#
loop_
_entity.id
_entity.type
_entity.pdbx_description
1 polymer ?
#
loop_
_entity_poly.entity_id
_entity_poly.type
_entity_poly.pdbx_seq_one_letter_code
_entity_poly.pdbx_strand_id
1 'polypeptide(L)'
;MSTRYNIKDNETKWQKRWADEKAFEVHEDSSKPKYYVLAMLPYPSGRIHIGHVRNYSLSDVVARYKKAQGFNVLNPMGWDAMGLPAENAAMERNVHPSEWTYSNIAQMKVQMISMGLALDWSREVATCHPKYYKHQQKMFLKLLENDLVYRKESMVNWDPIDNTVLANEQVVDGKGWRTGAPVERRKLYQWFFRITNYAEALLDGIKTLDRWPEKVRLMQENWIGKSQGAQFKFDLTSTDGQIEVYTTRPDTLFGASFVGLAFDHPLAKELAGNKQGFDDFIKQCQAIGTSEAAIEQAEKIGFDTGHTVAHPFIKGKHLPVYLANFILMDYGTGAIFGCPAHDQRDFDFATKYNLSILPVVEM
;
A
#
# COMPACT_ATOMS: atom_id res chain seq x y z
N MET A 1 44.06 -1.26 36.93
CA MET A 1 43.20 -0.84 35.80
C MET A 1 43.84 0.38 35.17
N SER A 2 43.92 0.45 33.84
CA SER A 2 44.32 1.67 33.12
C SER A 2 43.43 2.84 33.57
N THR A 3 44.00 4.02 33.82
CA THR A 3 43.27 5.22 34.23
C THR A 3 42.39 5.80 33.13
N ARG A 4 42.55 5.36 31.87
CA ARG A 4 41.74 5.77 30.72
C ARG A 4 40.96 4.58 30.15
N TYR A 5 39.65 4.75 29.97
CA TYR A 5 38.78 3.76 29.33
C TYR A 5 39.19 3.56 27.86
N ASN A 6 39.67 2.36 27.53
CA ASN A 6 39.99 1.97 26.16
C ASN A 6 38.79 1.23 25.55
N ILE A 7 38.06 1.91 24.67
CA ILE A 7 36.86 1.37 24.01
C ILE A 7 37.19 0.10 23.22
N LYS A 8 38.24 0.13 22.39
CA LYS A 8 38.59 -0.97 21.48
C LYS A 8 38.87 -2.27 22.22
N ASP A 9 39.65 -2.20 23.30
CA ASP A 9 40.01 -3.38 24.09
C ASP A 9 38.79 -3.93 24.84
N ASN A 10 37.94 -3.04 25.39
CA ASN A 10 36.77 -3.45 26.16
C ASN A 10 35.65 -4.02 25.29
N GLU A 11 35.34 -3.40 24.16
CA GLU A 11 34.34 -3.90 23.21
C GLU A 11 34.73 -5.29 22.68
N THR A 12 35.97 -5.43 22.21
CA THR A 12 36.50 -6.72 21.71
C THR A 12 36.40 -7.81 22.77
N LYS A 13 36.80 -7.49 24.02
CA LYS A 13 36.73 -8.43 25.15
C LYS A 13 35.32 -8.92 25.41
N TRP A 14 34.34 -8.01 25.53
CA TRP A 14 32.97 -8.38 25.90
C TRP A 14 32.22 -9.06 24.76
N GLN A 15 32.40 -8.60 23.52
CA GLN A 15 31.83 -9.26 22.34
C GLN A 15 32.34 -10.70 22.22
N LYS A 16 33.65 -10.92 22.39
CA LYS A 16 34.22 -12.27 22.39
C LYS A 16 33.61 -13.14 23.49
N ARG A 17 33.53 -12.61 24.73
CA ARG A 17 32.96 -13.36 25.85
C ARG A 17 31.52 -13.79 25.59
N TRP A 18 30.68 -12.88 25.10
CA TRP A 18 29.28 -13.22 24.79
C TRP A 18 29.16 -14.23 23.65
N ALA A 19 30.05 -14.18 22.66
CA ALA A 19 30.09 -15.17 21.59
C ALA A 19 30.52 -16.55 22.09
N ASP A 20 31.61 -16.62 22.89
CA ASP A 20 32.12 -17.88 23.46
C ASP A 20 31.07 -18.55 24.37
N GLU A 21 30.37 -17.75 25.18
CA GLU A 21 29.32 -18.22 26.09
C GLU A 21 27.96 -18.44 25.38
N LYS A 22 27.87 -18.15 24.07
CA LYS A 22 26.60 -18.16 23.31
C LYS A 22 25.51 -17.38 24.03
N ALA A 23 25.88 -16.25 24.64
CA ALA A 23 25.10 -15.55 25.65
C ALA A 23 23.74 -15.03 25.15
N PHE A 24 23.50 -15.00 23.85
CA PHE A 24 22.24 -14.56 23.23
C PHE A 24 21.51 -15.65 22.43
N GLU A 25 22.07 -16.86 22.31
CA GLU A 25 21.34 -18.00 21.75
C GLU A 25 20.21 -18.38 22.72
N VAL A 26 19.02 -18.66 22.16
CA VAL A 26 17.85 -19.02 22.96
C VAL A 26 17.20 -20.30 22.47
N HIS A 27 16.79 -21.13 23.42
CA HIS A 27 15.94 -22.30 23.21
C HIS A 27 14.60 -22.11 23.92
N GLU A 28 13.61 -22.88 23.53
CA GLU A 28 12.28 -22.88 24.12
C GLU A 28 12.35 -23.45 25.56
N ASP A 29 12.44 -22.55 26.54
CA ASP A 29 12.44 -22.84 27.97
C ASP A 29 11.13 -22.34 28.60
N SER A 30 10.27 -23.28 29.00
CA SER A 30 8.96 -23.00 29.61
C SER A 30 9.04 -22.63 31.09
N SER A 31 10.19 -22.77 31.74
CA SER A 31 10.40 -22.37 33.14
C SER A 31 10.55 -20.86 33.31
N LYS A 32 10.73 -20.12 32.21
CA LYS A 32 10.93 -18.66 32.19
C LYS A 32 9.85 -17.97 31.36
N PRO A 33 9.45 -16.74 31.71
CA PRO A 33 8.54 -15.97 30.88
C PRO A 33 9.23 -15.62 29.56
N LYS A 34 8.60 -15.94 28.42
CA LYS A 34 9.12 -15.60 27.10
C LYS A 34 9.05 -14.08 26.84
N TYR A 35 9.99 -13.57 26.06
CA TYR A 35 9.90 -12.23 25.48
C TYR A 35 10.47 -12.24 24.07
N TYR A 36 9.73 -11.74 23.08
CA TYR A 36 10.20 -11.63 21.71
C TYR A 36 10.38 -10.15 21.37
N VAL A 37 11.64 -9.74 21.19
CA VAL A 37 12.00 -8.43 20.66
C VAL A 37 12.27 -8.57 19.17
N LEU A 38 11.66 -7.72 18.36
CA LEU A 38 11.82 -7.75 16.90
C LEU A 38 12.00 -6.33 16.38
N ALA A 39 13.15 -6.08 15.75
CA ALA A 39 13.33 -4.95 14.86
C ALA A 39 13.03 -5.38 13.42
N MET A 40 12.55 -4.44 12.59
CA MET A 40 12.42 -4.69 11.15
C MET A 40 13.79 -5.04 10.56
N LEU A 41 13.87 -6.20 9.89
CA LEU A 41 15.07 -6.69 9.22
C LEU A 41 15.53 -5.74 8.10
N PRO A 42 16.84 -5.60 7.86
CA PRO A 42 17.37 -4.72 6.83
C PRO A 42 17.27 -5.32 5.42
N TYR A 43 17.17 -4.44 4.42
CA TYR A 43 17.56 -4.76 3.06
C TYR A 43 19.10 -4.83 2.94
N PRO A 44 19.69 -5.89 2.35
CA PRO A 44 21.13 -6.01 2.14
C PRO A 44 21.57 -5.21 0.89
N SER A 45 21.23 -3.93 0.83
CA SER A 45 21.51 -3.04 -0.31
C SER A 45 22.90 -2.39 -0.26
N GLY A 46 23.66 -2.61 0.81
CA GLY A 46 25.01 -2.07 0.96
C GLY A 46 25.54 -2.20 2.39
N ARG A 47 25.83 -1.06 3.03
CA ARG A 47 26.35 -1.00 4.41
C ARG A 47 25.29 -0.52 5.39
N ILE A 48 25.47 -0.83 6.67
CA ILE A 48 24.65 -0.21 7.71
C ILE A 48 24.82 1.32 7.69
N HIS A 49 23.78 2.04 8.09
CA HIS A 49 23.75 3.51 8.17
C HIS A 49 23.16 3.92 9.52
N ILE A 50 23.18 5.21 9.87
CA ILE A 50 22.78 5.67 11.22
C ILE A 50 21.33 5.31 11.58
N GLY A 51 20.42 5.24 10.60
CA GLY A 51 19.07 4.72 10.79
C GLY A 51 19.03 3.26 11.31
N HIS A 52 19.85 2.37 10.74
CA HIS A 52 20.02 0.99 11.20
C HIS A 52 20.55 0.96 12.63
N VAL A 53 21.58 1.76 12.92
CA VAL A 53 22.18 1.87 14.27
C VAL A 53 21.12 2.26 15.30
N ARG A 54 20.31 3.29 15.00
CA ARG A 54 19.22 3.72 15.87
C ARG A 54 18.20 2.60 16.11
N ASN A 55 17.72 1.96 15.05
CA ASN A 55 16.69 0.92 15.14
C ASN A 55 17.16 -0.29 15.96
N TYR A 56 18.35 -0.82 15.65
CA TYR A 56 18.85 -2.03 16.28
C TYR A 56 19.35 -1.79 17.71
N SER A 57 19.89 -0.61 18.01
CA SER A 57 20.24 -0.25 19.40
C SER A 57 19.01 -0.18 20.31
N LEU A 58 17.86 0.31 19.80
CA LEU A 58 16.62 0.33 20.58
C LEU A 58 16.13 -1.10 20.89
N SER A 59 16.18 -2.00 19.90
CA SER A 59 15.85 -3.41 20.15
C SER A 59 16.81 -4.08 21.13
N ASP A 60 18.11 -3.78 21.04
CA ASP A 60 19.15 -4.31 21.93
C ASP A 60 18.93 -3.90 23.39
N VAL A 61 18.62 -2.61 23.62
CA VAL A 61 18.33 -2.09 24.96
C VAL A 61 17.15 -2.85 25.59
N VAL A 62 16.06 -3.05 24.85
CA VAL A 62 14.89 -3.80 25.35
C VAL A 62 15.24 -5.27 25.60
N ALA A 63 15.98 -5.90 24.68
CA ALA A 63 16.38 -7.30 24.81
C ALA A 63 17.25 -7.54 26.04
N ARG A 64 18.27 -6.71 26.25
CA ARG A 64 19.17 -6.79 27.42
C ARG A 64 18.44 -6.49 28.71
N TYR A 65 17.59 -5.46 28.74
CA TYR A 65 16.77 -5.13 29.89
C TYR A 65 15.87 -6.30 30.30
N LYS A 66 15.14 -6.89 29.35
CA LYS A 66 14.26 -8.04 29.62
C LYS A 66 15.03 -9.28 30.04
N LYS A 67 16.20 -9.53 29.46
CA LYS A 67 17.06 -10.64 29.86
C LYS A 67 17.57 -10.48 31.29
N ALA A 68 17.94 -9.26 31.69
CA ALA A 68 18.33 -8.94 33.07
C ALA A 68 17.16 -9.09 34.07
N GLN A 69 15.91 -8.94 33.62
CA GLN A 69 14.71 -9.23 34.41
C GLN A 69 14.35 -10.72 34.49
N GLY A 70 15.17 -11.62 33.94
CA GLY A 70 14.96 -13.08 34.01
C GLY A 70 14.06 -13.65 32.91
N PHE A 71 13.70 -12.86 31.88
CA PHE A 71 12.93 -13.37 30.74
C PHE A 71 13.77 -14.26 29.83
N ASN A 72 13.11 -15.21 29.17
CA ASN A 72 13.67 -15.95 28.05
C ASN A 72 13.50 -15.13 26.76
N VAL A 73 14.54 -14.37 26.40
CA VAL A 73 14.46 -13.35 25.35
C VAL A 73 14.94 -13.89 24.00
N LEU A 74 14.06 -13.86 23.00
CA LEU A 74 14.41 -13.98 21.59
C LEU A 74 14.58 -12.58 20.97
N ASN A 75 15.75 -12.30 20.44
CA ASN A 75 16.04 -11.11 19.63
C ASN A 75 16.78 -11.56 18.36
N PRO A 76 16.07 -11.92 17.28
CA PRO A 76 16.64 -12.48 16.07
C PRO A 76 17.04 -11.38 15.09
N MET A 77 17.81 -11.77 14.08
CA MET A 77 18.10 -10.94 12.91
C MET A 77 18.02 -11.77 11.64
N GLY A 78 17.81 -11.12 10.51
CA GLY A 78 17.81 -11.72 9.20
C GLY A 78 17.98 -10.66 8.13
N TRP A 79 17.69 -11.03 6.87
CA TRP A 79 17.95 -10.19 5.71
C TRP A 79 16.75 -10.23 4.77
N ASP A 80 16.14 -9.07 4.52
CA ASP A 80 15.10 -8.96 3.50
C ASP A 80 15.77 -8.80 2.13
N ALA A 81 16.05 -9.93 1.51
CA ALA A 81 17.08 -10.10 0.50
C ALA A 81 16.56 -10.34 -0.92
N MET A 82 15.26 -10.08 -1.17
CA MET A 82 14.63 -10.18 -2.48
C MET A 82 14.13 -8.81 -2.96
N GLY A 83 13.83 -8.72 -4.25
CA GLY A 83 13.16 -7.58 -4.85
C GLY A 83 14.08 -6.46 -5.33
N LEU A 84 13.43 -5.37 -5.77
CA LEU A 84 14.05 -4.28 -6.52
C LEU A 84 15.30 -3.68 -5.87
N PRO A 85 15.40 -3.44 -4.55
CA PRO A 85 16.60 -2.83 -3.98
C PRO A 85 17.88 -3.65 -4.24
N ALA A 86 17.81 -4.98 -4.10
CA ALA A 86 18.96 -5.87 -4.29
C ALA A 86 19.28 -6.07 -5.78
N GLU A 87 18.26 -6.29 -6.61
CA GLU A 87 18.41 -6.53 -8.05
C GLU A 87 19.01 -5.32 -8.76
N ASN A 88 18.51 -4.13 -8.47
CA ASN A 88 18.97 -2.93 -9.15
C ASN A 88 20.37 -2.49 -8.71
N ALA A 89 20.69 -2.58 -7.42
CA ALA A 89 22.04 -2.29 -6.93
C ALA A 89 23.08 -3.23 -7.56
N ALA A 90 22.69 -4.47 -7.84
CA ALA A 90 23.51 -5.45 -8.56
C ALA A 90 23.62 -5.12 -10.06
N MET A 91 22.53 -4.74 -10.72
CA MET A 91 22.55 -4.30 -12.12
C MET A 91 23.42 -3.06 -12.35
N GLU A 92 23.31 -2.03 -11.50
CA GLU A 92 24.15 -0.82 -11.54
C GLU A 92 25.65 -1.12 -11.50
N ARG A 93 26.02 -2.22 -10.82
CA ARG A 93 27.40 -2.63 -10.59
C ARG A 93 27.84 -3.77 -11.51
N ASN A 94 26.97 -4.19 -12.42
CA ASN A 94 27.19 -5.30 -13.35
C ASN A 94 27.66 -6.59 -12.63
N VAL A 95 27.01 -6.91 -11.51
CA VAL A 95 27.26 -8.12 -10.70
C VAL A 95 26.00 -8.96 -10.58
N HIS A 96 26.14 -10.26 -10.34
CA HIS A 96 24.99 -11.13 -10.17
C HIS A 96 24.24 -10.79 -8.86
N PRO A 97 22.90 -10.62 -8.85
CA PRO A 97 22.14 -10.21 -7.65
C PRO A 97 22.37 -11.09 -6.42
N SER A 98 22.53 -12.40 -6.61
CA SER A 98 22.85 -13.31 -5.51
C SER A 98 24.21 -13.00 -4.88
N GLU A 99 25.25 -12.80 -5.70
CA GLU A 99 26.61 -12.53 -5.19
C GLU A 99 26.65 -11.20 -4.45
N TRP A 100 26.03 -10.17 -5.03
CA TRP A 100 25.89 -8.86 -4.42
C TRP A 100 25.22 -8.95 -3.05
N THR A 101 24.05 -9.61 -3.00
CA THR A 101 23.25 -9.79 -1.80
C THR A 101 24.02 -10.50 -0.69
N TYR A 102 24.64 -11.66 -0.98
CA TYR A 102 25.38 -12.40 0.04
C TYR A 102 26.65 -11.65 0.49
N SER A 103 27.31 -10.90 -0.39
CA SER A 103 28.46 -10.08 -0.01
C SER A 103 28.06 -8.94 0.95
N ASN A 104 26.91 -8.29 0.71
CA ASN A 104 26.37 -7.26 1.59
C ASN A 104 25.90 -7.84 2.92
N ILE A 105 25.22 -8.99 2.90
CA ILE A 105 24.85 -9.73 4.13
C ILE A 105 26.09 -9.97 5.00
N ALA A 106 27.17 -10.50 4.41
CA ALA A 106 28.40 -10.77 5.15
C ALA A 106 29.02 -9.48 5.75
N GLN A 107 29.07 -8.39 4.98
CA GLN A 107 29.60 -7.11 5.46
C GLN A 107 28.72 -6.51 6.57
N MET A 108 27.41 -6.42 6.36
CA MET A 108 26.47 -5.87 7.34
C MET A 108 26.46 -6.69 8.62
N LYS A 109 26.58 -8.02 8.54
CA LYS A 109 26.69 -8.89 9.70
C LYS A 109 27.93 -8.58 10.53
N VAL A 110 29.10 -8.42 9.90
CA VAL A 110 30.33 -8.02 10.60
C VAL A 110 30.14 -6.67 11.30
N GLN A 111 29.51 -5.71 10.62
CA GLN A 111 29.22 -4.40 11.21
C GLN A 111 28.28 -4.52 12.42
N MET A 112 27.19 -5.28 12.32
CA MET A 112 26.25 -5.52 13.43
C MET A 112 26.90 -6.25 14.61
N ILE A 113 27.78 -7.23 14.36
CA ILE A 113 28.56 -7.90 15.41
C ILE A 113 29.46 -6.89 16.12
N SER A 114 30.13 -6.01 15.36
CA SER A 114 31.00 -4.97 15.92
C SER A 114 30.27 -3.93 16.78
N MET A 115 28.95 -3.76 16.58
CA MET A 115 28.09 -2.94 17.45
C MET A 115 27.77 -3.61 18.80
N GLY A 116 28.07 -4.90 18.96
CA GLY A 116 27.80 -5.64 20.20
C GLY A 116 26.32 -5.89 20.48
N LEU A 117 25.49 -6.01 19.43
CA LEU A 117 24.06 -6.27 19.57
C LEU A 117 23.79 -7.68 20.14
N ALA A 118 22.82 -7.79 21.05
CA ALA A 118 22.34 -9.01 21.67
C ALA A 118 21.40 -9.77 20.74
N LEU A 119 21.95 -10.32 19.65
CA LEU A 119 21.22 -11.04 18.62
C LEU A 119 21.48 -12.55 18.67
N ASP A 120 20.42 -13.34 18.48
CA ASP A 120 20.53 -14.78 18.27
C ASP A 120 20.84 -15.09 16.80
N TRP A 121 22.13 -15.14 16.48
CA TRP A 121 22.61 -15.48 15.13
C TRP A 121 22.36 -16.93 14.72
N SER A 122 22.00 -17.82 15.65
CA SER A 122 21.64 -19.21 15.31
C SER A 122 20.31 -19.28 14.55
N ARG A 123 19.49 -18.22 14.63
CA ARG A 123 18.18 -18.07 13.99
C ARG A 123 18.21 -17.16 12.76
N GLU A 124 19.39 -16.88 12.22
CA GLU A 124 19.56 -16.04 11.03
C GLU A 124 18.84 -16.62 9.81
N VAL A 125 18.14 -15.75 9.09
CA VAL A 125 17.46 -16.08 7.82
C VAL A 125 17.78 -15.05 6.74
N ALA A 126 17.79 -15.49 5.48
CA ALA A 126 17.80 -14.62 4.31
C ALA A 126 16.61 -14.97 3.43
N THR A 127 15.76 -13.99 3.09
CA THR A 127 14.49 -14.26 2.40
C THR A 127 14.68 -14.80 0.98
N CYS A 128 15.83 -14.53 0.34
CA CYS A 128 16.21 -15.06 -0.97
C CYS A 128 16.69 -16.52 -0.95
N HIS A 129 16.93 -17.10 0.23
CA HIS A 129 17.46 -18.46 0.32
C HIS A 129 16.33 -19.50 0.11
N PRO A 130 16.54 -20.59 -0.68
CA PRO A 130 15.50 -21.59 -0.97
C PRO A 130 14.87 -22.24 0.27
N LYS A 131 15.67 -22.41 1.33
CA LYS A 131 15.16 -22.92 2.62
C LYS A 131 14.13 -21.99 3.27
N TYR A 132 14.10 -20.70 2.93
CA TYR A 132 13.11 -19.73 3.40
C TYR A 132 11.91 -19.65 2.46
N TYR A 133 12.12 -19.21 1.20
CA TYR A 133 10.99 -18.91 0.30
C TYR A 133 10.16 -20.14 -0.10
N LYS A 134 10.66 -21.37 0.06
CA LYS A 134 9.84 -22.59 -0.11
C LYS A 134 8.59 -22.57 0.78
N HIS A 135 8.68 -21.94 1.96
CA HIS A 135 7.56 -21.80 2.87
C HIS A 135 6.55 -20.77 2.35
N GLN A 136 7.03 -19.66 1.76
CA GLN A 136 6.17 -18.68 1.10
C GLN A 136 5.45 -19.30 -0.11
N GLN A 137 6.14 -20.07 -0.94
CA GLN A 137 5.52 -20.80 -2.06
C GLN A 137 4.44 -21.79 -1.57
N LYS A 138 4.73 -22.55 -0.50
CA LYS A 138 3.74 -23.45 0.12
C LYS A 138 2.53 -22.69 0.67
N MET A 139 2.74 -21.54 1.31
CA MET A 139 1.65 -20.68 1.80
C MET A 139 0.81 -20.13 0.65
N PHE A 140 1.46 -19.63 -0.42
CA PHE A 140 0.76 -19.13 -1.61
C PHE A 140 -0.14 -20.20 -2.23
N LEU A 141 0.39 -21.42 -2.44
CA LEU A 141 -0.40 -22.54 -2.96
C LEU A 141 -1.58 -22.87 -2.04
N LYS A 142 -1.37 -22.84 -0.72
CA LYS A 142 -2.46 -23.10 0.22
C LYS A 142 -3.54 -22.01 0.18
N LEU A 143 -3.15 -20.75 0.05
CA LEU A 143 -4.09 -19.63 -0.09
C LEU A 143 -4.85 -19.71 -1.42
N LEU A 144 -4.17 -20.12 -2.50
CA LEU A 144 -4.80 -20.38 -3.80
C LEU A 144 -5.84 -21.50 -3.73
N GLU A 145 -5.51 -22.63 -3.09
CA GLU A 145 -6.45 -23.74 -2.85
C GLU A 145 -7.71 -23.33 -2.06
N ASN A 146 -7.62 -22.26 -1.25
CA ASN A 146 -8.71 -21.78 -0.40
C ASN A 146 -9.37 -20.51 -0.95
N ASP A 147 -9.20 -20.21 -2.24
CA ASP A 147 -9.74 -19.01 -2.90
C ASP A 147 -9.35 -17.69 -2.20
N LEU A 148 -8.19 -17.63 -1.55
CA LEU A 148 -7.63 -16.41 -0.95
C LEU A 148 -6.58 -15.74 -1.85
N VAL A 149 -6.19 -16.40 -2.94
CA VAL A 149 -5.36 -15.87 -4.01
C VAL A 149 -6.07 -16.11 -5.34
N TYR A 150 -6.10 -15.10 -6.21
CA TYR A 150 -6.72 -15.20 -7.52
C TYR A 150 -5.94 -14.41 -8.57
N ARG A 151 -6.17 -14.70 -9.85
CA ARG A 151 -5.58 -13.98 -10.97
C ARG A 151 -6.67 -13.20 -11.70
N LYS A 152 -6.49 -11.89 -11.86
CA LYS A 152 -7.36 -11.05 -12.69
C LYS A 152 -6.54 -10.17 -13.62
N GLU A 153 -7.14 -9.77 -14.73
CA GLU A 153 -6.63 -8.66 -15.51
C GLU A 153 -6.83 -7.37 -14.71
N SER A 154 -5.79 -6.54 -14.61
CA SER A 154 -5.83 -5.28 -13.89
C SER A 154 -5.04 -4.23 -14.65
N MET A 155 -5.48 -2.98 -14.55
CA MET A 155 -4.63 -1.85 -14.85
C MET A 155 -3.60 -1.74 -13.71
N VAL A 156 -2.32 -1.73 -14.06
CA VAL A 156 -1.22 -1.72 -13.11
C VAL A 156 -0.33 -0.51 -13.34
N ASN A 157 0.35 -0.12 -12.26
CA ASN A 157 1.40 0.88 -12.30
C ASN A 157 2.66 0.21 -12.85
N TRP A 158 3.17 0.69 -13.98
CA TRP A 158 4.36 0.18 -14.63
C TRP A 158 5.49 1.21 -14.55
N ASP A 159 6.63 0.82 -14.00
CA ASP A 159 7.84 1.64 -14.05
C ASP A 159 8.60 1.33 -15.34
N PRO A 160 8.74 2.29 -16.28
CA PRO A 160 9.40 2.05 -17.56
C PRO A 160 10.92 1.90 -17.44
N ILE A 161 11.53 2.36 -16.34
CA ILE A 161 12.96 2.19 -16.09
C ILE A 161 13.20 0.83 -15.44
N ASP A 162 12.44 0.49 -14.39
CA ASP A 162 12.58 -0.81 -13.70
C ASP A 162 11.98 -1.97 -14.47
N ASN A 163 11.19 -1.68 -15.52
CA ASN A 163 10.50 -2.67 -16.34
C ASN A 163 9.70 -3.67 -15.49
N THR A 164 8.96 -3.14 -14.51
CA THR A 164 8.24 -3.94 -13.53
C THR A 164 6.94 -3.28 -13.11
N VAL A 165 6.06 -4.09 -12.53
CA VAL A 165 4.82 -3.63 -11.91
C VAL A 165 5.12 -3.11 -10.50
N LEU A 166 4.56 -1.95 -10.18
CA LEU A 166 4.59 -1.36 -8.84
C LEU A 166 3.22 -1.52 -8.16
N ALA A 167 3.23 -1.82 -6.86
CA ALA A 167 2.02 -1.69 -6.03
C ALA A 167 1.66 -0.20 -5.85
N ASN A 168 0.44 0.09 -5.40
CA ASN A 168 -0.01 1.48 -5.19
C ASN A 168 0.89 2.21 -4.18
N GLU A 169 1.35 1.51 -3.14
CA GLU A 169 2.23 2.01 -2.08
C GLU A 169 3.67 2.30 -2.57
N GLN A 170 4.02 1.81 -3.77
CA GLN A 170 5.32 2.01 -4.40
C GLN A 170 5.31 3.16 -5.43
N VAL A 171 4.19 3.87 -5.56
CA VAL A 171 4.06 5.07 -6.39
C VAL A 171 3.98 6.29 -5.47
N VAL A 172 4.96 7.18 -5.57
CA VAL A 172 5.04 8.41 -4.78
C VAL A 172 4.92 9.59 -5.75
N ASP A 173 3.90 10.43 -5.57
CA ASP A 173 3.62 11.59 -6.43
C ASP A 173 3.56 11.24 -7.93
N GLY A 174 2.92 10.11 -8.26
CA GLY A 174 2.78 9.62 -9.65
C GLY A 174 4.06 9.04 -10.27
N LYS A 175 5.12 8.89 -9.47
CA LYS A 175 6.43 8.40 -9.89
C LYS A 175 6.80 7.12 -9.16
N GLY A 176 7.62 6.28 -9.78
CA GLY A 176 8.19 5.12 -9.10
C GLY A 176 9.00 5.59 -7.88
N TRP A 177 8.74 5.01 -6.70
CA TRP A 177 9.36 5.43 -5.43
C TRP A 177 10.89 5.46 -5.45
N ARG A 178 11.50 4.74 -6.39
CA ARG A 178 12.94 4.51 -6.49
C ARG A 178 13.56 5.21 -7.69
N THR A 179 12.96 5.07 -8.87
CA THR A 179 13.48 5.63 -10.13
C THR A 179 13.14 7.11 -10.29
N GLY A 180 12.07 7.57 -9.65
CA GLY A 180 11.48 8.89 -9.90
C GLY A 180 10.87 9.03 -11.30
N ALA A 181 10.78 7.94 -12.08
CA ALA A 181 10.19 7.96 -13.41
C ALA A 181 8.66 8.08 -13.31
N PRO A 182 8.02 8.86 -14.20
CA PRO A 182 6.56 8.83 -14.35
C PRO A 182 6.08 7.40 -14.61
N VAL A 183 5.11 6.96 -13.82
CA VAL A 183 4.55 5.61 -13.94
C VAL A 183 3.60 5.54 -15.13
N GLU A 184 3.71 4.48 -15.93
CA GLU A 184 2.80 4.17 -17.03
C GLU A 184 1.64 3.27 -16.56
N ARG A 185 0.52 3.31 -17.29
CA ARG A 185 -0.60 2.40 -17.09
C ARG A 185 -0.58 1.28 -18.11
N ARG A 186 -0.46 0.03 -17.64
CA ARG A 186 -0.51 -1.17 -18.49
C ARG A 186 -1.58 -2.13 -18.02
N LYS A 187 -2.21 -2.82 -18.97
CA LYS A 187 -3.18 -3.87 -18.68
C LYS A 187 -2.46 -5.22 -18.64
N LEU A 188 -2.39 -5.85 -17.47
CA LEU A 188 -1.69 -7.12 -17.28
C LEU A 188 -2.49 -8.06 -16.38
N TYR A 189 -2.32 -9.37 -16.57
CA TYR A 189 -2.77 -10.36 -15.59
C TYR A 189 -1.84 -10.34 -14.39
N GLN A 190 -2.40 -10.15 -13.20
CA GLN A 190 -1.66 -10.15 -11.94
C GLN A 190 -2.30 -11.07 -10.91
N TRP A 191 -1.50 -11.47 -9.92
CA TRP A 191 -1.96 -12.22 -8.76
C TRP A 191 -2.35 -11.26 -7.63
N PHE A 192 -3.48 -11.53 -6.99
CA PHE A 192 -4.01 -10.72 -5.89
C PHE A 192 -4.36 -11.61 -4.70
N PHE A 193 -4.18 -11.07 -3.50
CA PHE A 193 -4.72 -11.65 -2.28
C PHE A 193 -6.11 -11.08 -2.01
N ARG A 194 -7.06 -11.91 -1.57
CA ARG A 194 -8.38 -11.47 -1.09
C ARG A 194 -8.29 -10.89 0.32
N ILE A 195 -7.41 -9.91 0.52
CA ILE A 195 -7.26 -9.21 1.82
C ILE A 195 -8.56 -8.52 2.24
N THR A 196 -9.39 -8.11 1.28
CA THR A 196 -10.71 -7.50 1.52
C THR A 196 -11.68 -8.44 2.25
N ASN A 197 -11.56 -9.77 2.09
CA ASN A 197 -12.32 -10.74 2.89
C ASN A 197 -12.03 -10.64 4.39
N TYR A 198 -10.90 -10.03 4.76
CA TYR A 198 -10.46 -9.82 6.14
C TYR A 198 -10.53 -8.35 6.58
N ALA A 199 -11.07 -7.43 5.76
CA ALA A 199 -11.08 -6.00 6.08
C ALA A 199 -11.77 -5.70 7.43
N GLU A 200 -12.92 -6.33 7.69
CA GLU A 200 -13.63 -6.18 8.97
C GLU A 200 -12.80 -6.71 10.15
N ALA A 201 -12.25 -7.91 10.01
CA ALA A 201 -11.43 -8.53 11.05
C ALA A 201 -10.14 -7.73 11.33
N LEU A 202 -9.55 -7.11 10.30
CA LEU A 202 -8.41 -6.22 10.45
C LEU A 202 -8.79 -4.94 11.20
N LEU A 203 -9.92 -4.31 10.85
CA LEU A 203 -10.44 -3.14 11.57
C LEU A 203 -10.77 -3.43 13.04
N ASP A 204 -11.42 -4.56 13.31
CA ASP A 204 -11.70 -4.98 14.68
C ASP A 204 -10.43 -5.33 15.44
N GLY A 205 -9.46 -5.95 14.77
CA GLY A 205 -8.14 -6.24 15.33
C GLY A 205 -7.40 -4.97 15.77
N ILE A 206 -7.41 -3.91 14.95
CA ILE A 206 -6.75 -2.63 15.26
C ILE A 206 -7.26 -2.03 16.58
N LYS A 207 -8.55 -2.16 16.88
CA LYS A 207 -9.16 -1.67 18.13
C LYS A 207 -8.57 -2.35 19.38
N THR A 208 -8.09 -3.59 19.25
CA THR A 208 -7.50 -4.36 20.36
C THR A 208 -6.02 -4.05 20.60
N LEU A 209 -5.36 -3.30 19.70
CA LEU A 209 -3.93 -2.97 19.78
C LEU A 209 -3.66 -1.76 20.68
N ASP A 210 -4.02 -1.85 21.96
CA ASP A 210 -3.86 -0.82 22.99
C ASP A 210 -2.41 -0.31 23.16
N ARG A 211 -1.43 -1.18 22.88
CA ARG A 211 0.02 -0.86 22.95
C ARG A 211 0.60 -0.25 21.68
N TRP A 212 -0.20 -0.08 20.62
CA TRP A 212 0.26 0.54 19.37
C TRP A 212 0.08 2.07 19.40
N PRO A 213 0.99 2.83 18.76
CA PRO A 213 0.80 4.28 18.62
C PRO A 213 -0.52 4.59 17.91
N GLU A 214 -1.29 5.52 18.46
CA GLU A 214 -2.58 5.95 17.91
C GLU A 214 -2.49 6.37 16.44
N LYS A 215 -1.44 7.14 16.09
CA LYS A 215 -1.19 7.55 14.70
C LYS A 215 -1.11 6.35 13.74
N VAL A 216 -0.47 5.25 14.14
CA VAL A 216 -0.35 4.06 13.27
C VAL A 216 -1.70 3.36 13.13
N ARG A 217 -2.47 3.27 14.20
CA ARG A 217 -3.83 2.70 14.17
C ARG A 217 -4.74 3.50 13.25
N LEU A 218 -4.78 4.82 13.42
CA LEU A 218 -5.56 5.74 12.59
C LEU A 218 -5.17 5.67 11.11
N MET A 219 -3.86 5.59 10.81
CA MET A 219 -3.39 5.41 9.43
C MET A 219 -3.93 4.11 8.80
N GLN A 220 -3.99 3.01 9.55
CA GLN A 220 -4.55 1.75 9.05
C GLN A 220 -6.07 1.78 8.92
N GLU A 221 -6.78 2.40 9.87
CA GLU A 221 -8.23 2.56 9.80
C GLU A 221 -8.65 3.38 8.57
N ASN A 222 -7.98 4.51 8.34
CA ASN A 222 -8.19 5.34 7.15
C ASN A 222 -7.83 4.60 5.86
N TRP A 223 -6.74 3.83 5.87
CA TRP A 223 -6.32 3.03 4.71
C TRP A 223 -7.32 1.93 4.34
N ILE A 224 -7.92 1.25 5.33
CA ILE A 224 -8.96 0.26 5.07
C ILE A 224 -10.25 0.94 4.61
N GLY A 225 -10.55 2.15 5.13
CA GLY A 225 -11.55 3.04 4.54
C GLY A 225 -12.97 2.48 4.53
N LYS A 226 -13.37 1.74 5.58
CA LYS A 226 -14.71 1.18 5.67
C LYS A 226 -15.75 2.29 5.65
N SER A 227 -16.67 2.21 4.68
CA SER A 227 -17.81 3.10 4.55
C SER A 227 -19.09 2.28 4.43
N GLN A 228 -20.20 2.88 4.87
CA GLN A 228 -21.53 2.36 4.64
C GLN A 228 -22.26 3.34 3.72
N GLY A 229 -22.98 2.80 2.75
CA GLY A 229 -23.60 3.60 1.70
C GLY A 229 -24.83 2.94 1.12
N ALA A 230 -25.32 3.50 0.03
CA ALA A 230 -26.43 2.99 -0.75
C ALA A 230 -25.99 2.70 -2.18
N GLN A 231 -26.52 1.61 -2.75
CA GLN A 231 -26.47 1.33 -4.18
C GLN A 231 -27.87 1.41 -4.75
N PHE A 232 -28.02 2.10 -5.86
CA PHE A 232 -29.29 2.22 -6.57
C PHE A 232 -29.05 2.62 -8.03
N LYS A 233 -30.10 2.54 -8.84
CA LYS A 233 -30.02 2.74 -10.29
C LYS A 233 -30.72 4.02 -10.72
N PHE A 234 -30.14 4.65 -11.74
CA PHE A 234 -30.73 5.73 -12.51
C PHE A 234 -31.11 5.21 -13.90
N ASP A 235 -32.35 5.45 -14.32
CA ASP A 235 -32.82 5.08 -15.65
C ASP A 235 -32.36 6.13 -16.67
N LEU A 236 -31.77 5.70 -17.79
CA LEU A 236 -31.48 6.57 -18.91
C LEU A 236 -32.80 7.06 -19.52
N THR A 237 -32.83 8.32 -19.94
CA THR A 237 -34.05 8.93 -20.50
C THR A 237 -34.26 8.54 -21.97
N SER A 238 -33.17 8.22 -22.67
CA SER A 238 -33.15 7.97 -24.12
C SER A 238 -33.24 6.48 -24.48
N THR A 239 -32.99 5.58 -23.53
CA THR A 239 -32.88 4.13 -23.75
C THR A 239 -33.36 3.38 -22.50
N ASP A 240 -33.65 2.08 -22.62
CA ASP A 240 -33.98 1.22 -21.45
C ASP A 240 -32.74 0.86 -20.59
N GLY A 241 -31.62 1.57 -20.76
CA GLY A 241 -30.40 1.33 -20.01
C GLY A 241 -30.44 1.95 -18.62
N GLN A 242 -29.64 1.39 -17.71
CA GLN A 242 -29.56 1.86 -16.32
C GLN A 242 -28.10 2.09 -15.92
N ILE A 243 -27.87 3.09 -15.07
CA ILE A 243 -26.57 3.36 -14.45
C ILE A 243 -26.71 3.09 -12.95
N GLU A 244 -26.00 2.08 -12.46
CA GLU A 244 -25.94 1.75 -11.04
C GLU A 244 -24.84 2.56 -10.34
N VAL A 245 -25.21 3.33 -9.33
CA VAL A 245 -24.29 4.20 -8.58
C VAL A 245 -24.10 3.68 -7.16
N TYR A 246 -22.97 4.04 -6.56
CA TYR A 246 -22.74 3.92 -5.12
C TYR A 246 -22.51 5.29 -4.50
N THR A 247 -23.06 5.52 -3.30
CA THR A 247 -22.76 6.72 -2.51
C THR A 247 -22.70 6.39 -1.02
N THR A 248 -21.84 7.08 -0.28
CA THR A 248 -21.83 7.09 1.19
C THR A 248 -22.78 8.17 1.77
N ARG A 249 -23.34 9.03 0.92
CA ARG A 249 -24.21 10.16 1.28
C ARG A 249 -25.55 10.10 0.53
N PRO A 250 -26.37 9.05 0.72
CA PRO A 250 -27.69 8.96 0.06
C PRO A 250 -28.64 10.10 0.47
N ASP A 251 -28.42 10.72 1.62
CA ASP A 251 -29.13 11.90 2.11
C ASP A 251 -29.03 13.12 1.17
N THR A 252 -27.94 13.24 0.40
CA THR A 252 -27.71 14.37 -0.49
C THR A 252 -28.29 14.19 -1.89
N LEU A 253 -28.96 13.05 -2.17
CA LEU A 253 -29.48 12.70 -3.51
C LEU A 253 -30.38 13.78 -4.12
N PHE A 254 -31.21 14.45 -3.33
CA PHE A 254 -32.10 15.50 -3.86
C PHE A 254 -31.33 16.71 -4.42
N GLY A 255 -30.09 16.91 -3.98
CA GLY A 255 -29.14 17.90 -4.47
C GLY A 255 -28.28 17.41 -5.63
N ALA A 256 -28.55 16.21 -6.18
CA ALA A 256 -27.82 15.67 -7.30
C ALA A 256 -27.93 16.61 -8.52
N SER A 257 -26.78 16.88 -9.14
CA SER A 257 -26.68 17.74 -10.32
C SER A 257 -26.24 17.01 -11.58
N PHE A 258 -25.56 15.87 -11.45
CA PHE A 258 -25.12 15.04 -12.57
C PHE A 258 -24.93 13.60 -12.11
N VAL A 259 -24.86 12.67 -13.05
CA VAL A 259 -24.35 11.32 -12.82
C VAL A 259 -23.00 11.20 -13.52
N GLY A 260 -21.98 10.75 -12.78
CA GLY A 260 -20.63 10.60 -13.25
C GLY A 260 -20.23 9.12 -13.31
N LEU A 261 -19.49 8.72 -14.33
CA LEU A 261 -18.87 7.40 -14.44
C LEU A 261 -17.35 7.52 -14.61
N ALA A 262 -16.63 6.50 -14.18
CA ALA A 262 -15.21 6.35 -14.49
C ALA A 262 -15.00 6.36 -16.01
N PHE A 263 -13.89 6.94 -16.47
CA PHE A 263 -13.57 7.01 -17.89
C PHE A 263 -13.37 5.63 -18.55
N ASP A 264 -13.04 4.62 -17.75
CA ASP A 264 -12.88 3.21 -18.14
C ASP A 264 -14.06 2.32 -17.73
N HIS A 265 -15.20 2.92 -17.36
CA HIS A 265 -16.42 2.18 -17.05
C HIS A 265 -16.91 1.37 -18.27
N PRO A 266 -17.47 0.16 -18.12
CA PRO A 266 -17.94 -0.66 -19.25
C PRO A 266 -18.91 0.06 -20.19
N LEU A 267 -19.76 0.93 -19.64
CA LEU A 267 -20.70 1.76 -20.41
C LEU A 267 -20.05 2.99 -21.08
N ALA A 268 -18.81 3.36 -20.75
CA ALA A 268 -18.20 4.61 -21.19
C ALA A 268 -18.16 4.73 -22.73
N LYS A 269 -17.74 3.65 -23.41
CA LYS A 269 -17.66 3.62 -24.87
C LYS A 269 -19.04 3.66 -25.54
N GLU A 270 -20.01 2.97 -24.95
CA GLU A 270 -21.39 2.98 -25.44
C GLU A 270 -22.02 4.37 -25.31
N LEU A 271 -21.89 4.99 -24.13
CA LEU A 271 -22.42 6.33 -23.83
C LEU A 271 -21.71 7.43 -24.62
N ALA A 272 -20.43 7.27 -24.94
CA ALA A 272 -19.72 8.23 -25.78
C ALA A 272 -20.07 8.11 -27.27
N GLY A 273 -20.43 6.91 -27.75
CA GLY A 273 -20.72 6.63 -29.15
C GLY A 273 -19.57 7.07 -30.08
N ASN A 274 -19.90 7.85 -31.11
CA ASN A 274 -18.93 8.41 -32.07
C ASN A 274 -18.62 9.90 -31.82
N LYS A 275 -18.88 10.40 -30.60
CA LYS A 275 -18.73 11.83 -30.29
C LYS A 275 -17.24 12.20 -30.29
N GLN A 276 -16.90 13.27 -31.01
CA GLN A 276 -15.52 13.73 -31.17
C GLN A 276 -14.90 14.11 -29.81
N GLY A 277 -13.61 13.84 -29.64
CA GLY A 277 -12.87 14.18 -28.42
C GLY A 277 -12.85 13.08 -27.35
N PHE A 278 -13.62 11.99 -27.52
CA PHE A 278 -13.60 10.87 -26.57
C PHE A 278 -12.21 10.25 -26.42
N ASP A 279 -11.54 9.93 -27.54
CA ASP A 279 -10.20 9.32 -27.50
C ASP A 279 -9.16 10.24 -26.83
N ASP A 280 -9.26 11.55 -27.04
CA ASP A 280 -8.37 12.53 -26.43
C ASP A 280 -8.65 12.69 -24.93
N PHE A 281 -9.92 12.66 -24.52
CA PHE A 281 -10.31 12.61 -23.12
C PHE A 281 -9.77 11.37 -22.41
N ILE A 282 -9.88 10.18 -23.03
CA ILE A 282 -9.33 8.94 -22.47
C ILE A 282 -7.82 9.04 -22.30
N LYS A 283 -7.09 9.57 -23.30
CA LYS A 283 -5.64 9.78 -23.20
C LYS A 283 -5.27 10.75 -22.08
N GLN A 284 -6.02 11.84 -21.91
CA GLN A 284 -5.81 12.79 -20.81
C GLN A 284 -6.02 12.12 -19.45
N CYS A 285 -7.09 11.33 -19.29
CA CYS A 285 -7.34 10.59 -18.05
C CYS A 285 -6.24 9.57 -17.74
N GLN A 286 -5.76 8.85 -18.76
CA GLN A 286 -4.69 7.86 -18.62
C GLN A 286 -3.32 8.48 -18.30
N ALA A 287 -3.12 9.76 -18.61
CA ALA A 287 -1.89 10.48 -18.28
C ALA A 287 -1.84 10.96 -16.82
N ILE A 288 -2.96 10.95 -16.10
CA ILE A 288 -3.02 11.33 -14.69
C ILE A 288 -2.52 10.16 -13.83
N GLY A 289 -1.70 10.47 -12.82
CA GLY A 289 -1.20 9.48 -11.87
C GLY A 289 -2.33 8.76 -11.14
N THR A 290 -2.11 7.52 -10.72
CA THR A 290 -3.13 6.65 -10.11
C THR A 290 -3.28 6.78 -8.62
N SER A 291 -2.37 7.51 -7.95
CA SER A 291 -2.51 7.74 -6.53
C SER A 291 -3.72 8.62 -6.28
N GLU A 292 -4.45 8.35 -5.20
CA GLU A 292 -5.59 9.18 -4.78
C GLU A 292 -5.18 10.65 -4.69
N ALA A 293 -3.98 10.93 -4.15
CA ALA A 293 -3.43 12.28 -4.08
C ALA A 293 -3.23 12.94 -5.46
N ALA A 294 -2.75 12.21 -6.46
CA ALA A 294 -2.56 12.77 -7.80
C ALA A 294 -3.91 13.06 -8.46
N ILE A 295 -4.89 12.18 -8.29
CA ILE A 295 -6.26 12.35 -8.81
C ILE A 295 -6.97 13.51 -8.10
N GLU A 296 -6.76 13.65 -6.79
CA GLU A 296 -7.33 14.71 -5.96
C GLU A 296 -6.76 16.09 -6.33
N GLN A 297 -5.46 16.18 -6.61
CA GLN A 297 -4.82 17.44 -7.04
C GLN A 297 -5.03 17.76 -8.53
N ALA A 298 -5.27 16.76 -9.37
CA ALA A 298 -5.49 16.96 -10.79
C ALA A 298 -6.73 17.81 -11.06
N GLU A 299 -6.66 18.61 -12.11
CA GLU A 299 -7.83 19.33 -12.62
C GLU A 299 -8.96 18.33 -12.94
N LYS A 300 -10.17 18.61 -12.44
CA LYS A 300 -11.33 17.77 -12.71
C LYS A 300 -11.75 17.98 -14.16
N ILE A 301 -11.59 16.95 -14.98
CA ILE A 301 -12.02 16.95 -16.38
C ILE A 301 -13.09 15.89 -16.57
N GLY A 302 -14.04 16.20 -17.44
CA GLY A 302 -15.10 15.30 -17.81
C GLY A 302 -15.52 15.44 -19.26
N PHE A 303 -16.12 14.37 -19.75
CA PHE A 303 -16.66 14.25 -21.09
C PHE A 303 -18.19 14.13 -20.98
N ASP A 304 -18.90 15.12 -21.52
CA ASP A 304 -20.35 15.08 -21.64
C ASP A 304 -20.76 14.00 -22.64
N THR A 305 -21.48 12.97 -22.18
CA THR A 305 -21.96 11.89 -23.04
C THR A 305 -23.12 12.33 -23.93
N GLY A 306 -23.82 13.42 -23.59
CA GLY A 306 -25.07 13.85 -24.22
C GLY A 306 -26.29 13.06 -23.73
N HIS A 307 -26.10 12.03 -22.90
CA HIS A 307 -27.18 11.30 -22.27
C HIS A 307 -27.62 11.97 -20.97
N THR A 308 -28.87 11.71 -20.59
CA THR A 308 -29.41 12.12 -19.29
C THR A 308 -30.07 10.93 -18.61
N VAL A 309 -30.18 11.00 -17.29
CA VAL A 309 -30.94 10.05 -16.48
C VAL A 309 -32.10 10.73 -15.78
N ALA A 310 -33.15 9.97 -15.46
CA ALA A 310 -34.27 10.44 -14.66
C ALA A 310 -33.94 10.38 -13.15
N HIS A 311 -34.20 11.47 -12.42
CA HIS A 311 -34.07 11.45 -10.97
C HIS A 311 -35.12 10.51 -10.35
N PRO A 312 -34.73 9.54 -9.51
CA PRO A 312 -35.63 8.46 -9.06
C PRO A 312 -36.83 8.96 -8.24
N PHE A 313 -36.67 10.10 -7.55
CA PHE A 313 -37.72 10.68 -6.68
C PHE A 313 -38.33 11.99 -7.16
N ILE A 314 -37.73 12.69 -8.15
CA ILE A 314 -38.17 14.02 -8.56
C ILE A 314 -38.67 13.92 -9.99
N LYS A 315 -39.99 13.88 -10.15
CA LYS A 315 -40.64 13.72 -11.45
C LYS A 315 -40.24 14.87 -12.39
N GLY A 316 -39.77 14.52 -13.59
CA GLY A 316 -39.37 15.47 -14.63
C GLY A 316 -37.99 16.11 -14.43
N LYS A 317 -37.26 15.78 -13.36
CA LYS A 317 -35.85 16.19 -13.19
C LYS A 317 -34.96 15.20 -13.92
N HIS A 318 -34.14 15.72 -14.84
CA HIS A 318 -33.15 14.96 -15.58
C HIS A 318 -31.74 15.44 -15.22
N LEU A 319 -30.82 14.49 -15.08
CA LEU A 319 -29.42 14.77 -14.74
C LEU A 319 -28.53 14.40 -15.92
N PRO A 320 -27.61 15.27 -16.36
CA PRO A 320 -26.64 14.93 -17.40
C PRO A 320 -25.68 13.83 -16.93
N VAL A 321 -25.25 13.02 -17.88
CA VAL A 321 -24.30 11.92 -17.66
C VAL A 321 -22.92 12.31 -18.18
N TYR A 322 -21.93 12.25 -17.30
CA TYR A 322 -20.53 12.56 -17.60
C TYR A 322 -19.64 11.35 -17.38
N LEU A 323 -18.58 11.25 -18.19
CA LEU A 323 -17.39 10.49 -17.80
C LEU A 323 -16.43 11.45 -17.11
N ALA A 324 -15.78 11.04 -16.02
CA ALA A 324 -14.88 11.92 -15.27
C ALA A 324 -13.58 11.22 -14.84
N ASN A 325 -12.51 11.99 -14.73
CA ASN A 325 -11.18 11.49 -14.36
C ASN A 325 -11.00 11.17 -12.86
N PHE A 326 -11.88 11.69 -12.01
CA PHE A 326 -11.80 11.53 -10.56
C PHE A 326 -12.68 10.41 -10.00
N ILE A 327 -13.39 9.70 -10.89
CA ILE A 327 -14.21 8.54 -10.55
C ILE A 327 -13.42 7.28 -10.92
N LEU A 328 -13.28 6.37 -9.96
CA LEU A 328 -12.45 5.17 -10.10
C LEU A 328 -13.32 3.93 -10.28
N MET A 329 -13.02 3.12 -11.29
CA MET A 329 -13.74 1.86 -11.52
C MET A 329 -13.60 0.85 -10.36
N ASP A 330 -12.47 0.90 -9.64
CA ASP A 330 -12.22 0.04 -8.48
C ASP A 330 -12.96 0.52 -7.21
N TYR A 331 -13.65 1.68 -7.25
CA TYR A 331 -14.43 2.20 -6.13
C TYR A 331 -15.94 2.10 -6.37
N GLY A 332 -16.64 1.39 -5.47
CA GLY A 332 -18.09 1.20 -5.58
C GLY A 332 -18.47 0.48 -6.87
N THR A 333 -19.31 1.13 -7.68
CA THR A 333 -19.75 0.61 -8.99
C THR A 333 -18.99 1.25 -10.16
N GLY A 334 -18.01 2.12 -9.89
CA GLY A 334 -17.40 2.98 -10.91
C GLY A 334 -18.32 4.11 -11.41
N ALA A 335 -19.44 4.36 -10.73
CA ALA A 335 -20.34 5.47 -11.01
C ALA A 335 -20.92 6.09 -9.72
N ILE A 336 -21.16 7.40 -9.76
CA ILE A 336 -21.70 8.21 -8.66
C ILE A 336 -22.78 9.16 -9.18
N PHE A 337 -23.59 9.72 -8.28
CA PHE A 337 -24.20 11.03 -8.55
C PHE A 337 -23.37 12.10 -7.87
N GLY A 338 -23.21 13.24 -8.53
CA GLY A 338 -22.52 14.39 -7.96
C GLY A 338 -23.49 15.30 -7.22
N CYS A 339 -23.16 15.68 -5.98
CA CYS A 339 -23.90 16.68 -5.20
C CYS A 339 -22.99 17.87 -4.85
N PRO A 340 -22.89 18.87 -5.74
CA PRO A 340 -21.92 19.95 -5.65
C PRO A 340 -21.99 20.78 -4.37
N ALA A 341 -23.15 20.88 -3.72
CA ALA A 341 -23.30 21.66 -2.50
C ALA A 341 -22.64 21.00 -1.28
N HIS A 342 -22.32 19.70 -1.33
CA HIS A 342 -21.88 18.90 -0.17
C HIS A 342 -20.65 18.03 -0.42
N ASP A 343 -20.05 18.08 -1.62
CA ASP A 343 -18.77 17.44 -1.94
C ASP A 343 -17.91 18.41 -2.77
N GLN A 344 -16.67 18.63 -2.33
CA GLN A 344 -15.78 19.62 -2.95
C GLN A 344 -15.38 19.24 -4.38
N ARG A 345 -15.20 17.95 -4.69
CA ARG A 345 -14.83 17.51 -6.05
C ARG A 345 -15.99 17.73 -7.00
N ASP A 346 -17.21 17.46 -6.53
CA ASP A 346 -18.43 17.73 -7.28
C ASP A 346 -18.65 19.24 -7.46
N PHE A 347 -18.31 20.06 -6.45
CA PHE A 347 -18.36 21.52 -6.54
C PHE A 347 -17.42 22.06 -7.63
N ASP A 348 -16.16 21.63 -7.61
CA ASP A 348 -15.15 22.05 -8.58
C ASP A 348 -15.58 21.64 -10.00
N PHE A 349 -16.08 20.41 -10.15
CA PHE A 349 -16.58 19.91 -11.42
C PHE A 349 -17.82 20.68 -11.91
N ALA A 350 -18.83 20.85 -11.05
CA ALA A 350 -20.06 21.56 -11.40
C ALA A 350 -19.82 23.02 -11.73
N THR A 351 -18.92 23.69 -11.02
CA THR A 351 -18.53 25.08 -11.30
C THR A 351 -17.91 25.18 -12.70
N LYS A 352 -16.99 24.26 -13.03
CA LYS A 352 -16.32 24.24 -14.34
C LYS A 352 -17.27 23.95 -15.51
N TYR A 353 -18.21 23.03 -15.32
CA TYR A 353 -19.16 22.61 -16.36
C TYR A 353 -20.51 23.34 -16.29
N ASN A 354 -20.62 24.38 -15.47
CA ASN A 354 -21.82 25.19 -15.25
C ASN A 354 -23.07 24.35 -14.94
N LEU A 355 -22.90 23.40 -14.02
CA LEU A 355 -23.96 22.51 -13.52
C LEU A 355 -24.63 23.11 -12.28
N SER A 356 -25.83 22.63 -11.95
CA SER A 356 -26.61 23.15 -10.82
C SER A 356 -25.96 22.87 -9.47
N ILE A 357 -26.00 23.84 -8.56
CA ILE A 357 -25.50 23.69 -7.19
C ILE A 357 -26.67 23.95 -6.25
N LEU A 358 -27.27 22.86 -5.72
CA LEU A 358 -28.44 22.93 -4.86
C LEU A 358 -28.11 22.45 -3.44
N PRO A 359 -28.11 23.33 -2.43
CA PRO A 359 -28.00 22.92 -1.04
C PRO A 359 -29.27 22.16 -0.63
N VAL A 360 -29.07 21.07 0.11
CA VAL A 360 -30.13 20.13 0.54
C VAL A 360 -29.93 19.60 1.96
N VAL A 361 -28.82 19.97 2.60
CA VAL A 361 -28.50 19.68 4.00
C VAL A 361 -28.00 20.99 4.60
N GLU A 362 -28.43 21.30 5.82
CA GLU A 362 -27.88 22.43 6.59
C GLU A 362 -26.55 21.98 7.22
N MET A 363 -25.53 22.85 7.16
CA MET A 363 -24.19 22.57 7.70
C MET A 363 -24.14 22.56 9.23
#